data_AF-A0A2N9MQF3-F1
#
_entry.id   AF-A0A2N9MQF3-F1
#
_cell.length_a   1.000
_cell.length_b   1.000
_cell.length_c   1.000
_cell.angle_alpha   90.00
_cell.angle_beta   90.00
_cell.angle_gamma   90.00
#
_symmetry.space_group_name_H-M   'P 1'
#
loop_
_entity.id
_entity.type
_entity.pdbx_description
1 polymer ?
#
loop_
_entity_poly.entity_id
_entity_poly.type
_entity_poly.pdbx_seq_one_letter_code
_entity_poly.pdbx_strand_id
1 'polypeptide(L)'
;MITVRGKGKRVAQMPLPAEVGAAIADYLRCARPACLSRRVFIRESAPLVGFGNSVAICSLVDRALKKARIESAYRGSHLFRHSLATTMLKHGASLPEIGDLLRRRRPDTTAIYAKVDLVSLRSIALPWPGR
;
A
#
# COMPACT_ATOMS: atom_id res chain seq x y z
N MET A 1 14.36 -9.95 -0.67
CA MET A 1 13.73 -9.52 0.60
C MET A 1 14.12 -8.07 0.88
N ILE A 2 13.22 -7.28 1.48
CA ILE A 2 13.51 -5.93 1.97
C ILE A 2 13.18 -5.78 3.45
N THR A 3 13.98 -4.98 4.14
CA THR A 3 13.78 -4.67 5.56
C THR A 3 12.98 -3.38 5.71
N VAL A 4 11.79 -3.46 6.29
CA VAL A 4 10.92 -2.30 6.50
C VAL A 4 10.87 -1.94 7.98
N ARG A 5 11.38 -0.75 8.30
CA ARG A 5 11.34 -0.16 9.65
C ARG A 5 10.05 0.64 9.84
N GLY A 6 9.35 0.40 10.94
CA GLY A 6 8.08 1.05 11.27
C GLY A 6 8.10 1.77 12.61
N LYS A 7 6.96 2.36 12.99
CA LYS A 7 6.77 3.01 14.29
C LYS A 7 7.05 2.03 15.44
N GLY A 8 7.73 2.52 16.48
CA GLY A 8 8.06 1.72 17.67
C GLY A 8 9.24 0.76 17.48
N LYS A 9 10.24 1.14 16.68
CA LYS A 9 11.45 0.33 16.38
C LYS A 9 11.15 -1.04 15.76
N ARG A 10 9.97 -1.22 15.18
CA ARG A 10 9.59 -2.48 14.53
C ARG A 10 10.34 -2.67 13.23
N VAL A 11 10.82 -3.88 13.02
CA VAL A 11 11.51 -4.29 11.79
C VAL A 11 10.78 -5.51 11.25
N ALA A 12 10.41 -5.47 9.97
CA ALA A 12 9.80 -6.59 9.28
C ALA A 12 10.60 -6.89 8.01
N GLN A 13 10.80 -8.17 7.70
CA GLN A 13 11.30 -8.61 6.40
C GLN A 13 10.11 -8.87 5.50
N MET A 14 10.10 -8.24 4.32
CA MET A 14 9.03 -8.39 3.35
C MET A 14 9.59 -8.96 2.05
N PRO A 15 8.82 -9.80 1.33
CA PRO A 15 9.17 -10.17 -0.02
C PRO A 15 9.22 -8.89 -0.89
N LEU A 16 10.21 -8.85 -1.77
CA LEU A 16 10.29 -7.83 -2.81
C LEU A 16 9.94 -8.53 -4.11
N PRO A 17 8.74 -8.29 -4.69
CA PRO A 17 8.38 -8.87 -5.97
C PRO A 17 9.42 -8.52 -7.04
N ALA A 18 9.70 -9.47 -7.94
CA ALA A 18 10.74 -9.30 -8.96
C ALA A 18 10.49 -8.07 -9.83
N GLU A 19 9.24 -7.84 -10.22
CA GLU A 19 8.81 -6.65 -10.99
C GLU A 19 9.14 -5.33 -10.28
N VAL A 20 8.94 -5.27 -8.95
CA VAL A 20 9.25 -4.09 -8.14
C VAL A 20 10.76 -3.91 -8.02
N GLY A 21 11.50 -5.02 -7.87
CA GLY A 21 12.96 -5.01 -7.87
C GLY A 21 13.53 -4.46 -9.19
N ALA A 22 13.01 -4.91 -10.33
CA ALA A 22 13.39 -4.43 -11.65
C ALA A 22 13.09 -2.93 -11.80
N ALA A 23 11.89 -2.47 -11.45
CA ALA A 23 11.52 -1.06 -11.51
C ALA A 23 12.42 -0.16 -10.62
N ILE A 24 12.81 -0.64 -9.44
CA ILE A 24 13.76 0.08 -8.58
C ILE A 24 15.15 0.11 -9.23
N ALA A 25 15.62 -1.00 -9.80
CA ALA A 25 16.92 -1.06 -10.48
C ALA A 25 16.97 -0.12 -11.69
N ASP A 26 15.89 -0.02 -12.46
CA ASP A 26 15.77 0.90 -13.59
C ASP A 26 15.78 2.36 -13.13
N TYR A 27 15.04 2.68 -12.06
CA TYR A 27 15.09 3.99 -11.45
C TYR A 27 16.51 4.36 -11.00
N LEU A 28 17.19 3.45 -10.29
CA LEU A 28 18.55 3.69 -9.79
C LEU A 28 19.58 3.89 -10.90
N ARG A 29 19.44 3.20 -12.04
CA ARG A 29 20.38 3.27 -13.17
C ARG A 29 20.12 4.45 -14.09
N CYS A 30 18.85 4.75 -14.37
CA CYS A 30 18.49 5.62 -15.49
C CYS A 30 17.82 6.94 -15.08
N ALA A 31 17.23 7.03 -13.89
CA ALA A 31 16.40 8.17 -13.51
C ALA A 31 16.82 8.86 -12.21
N ARG A 32 17.53 8.17 -11.31
CA ARG A 32 17.96 8.75 -10.03
C ARG A 32 19.10 9.74 -10.26
N PRO A 33 18.95 11.02 -9.90
CA PRO A 33 20.02 11.98 -10.04
C PRO A 33 21.18 11.68 -9.08
N ALA A 34 22.39 12.04 -9.48
CA ALA A 34 23.56 11.96 -8.60
C ALA A 34 23.41 12.96 -7.46
N CYS A 35 23.39 12.48 -6.21
CA CYS A 35 23.28 13.32 -5.03
C CYS A 35 23.89 12.64 -3.80
N LEU A 36 24.19 13.43 -2.77
CA LEU A 36 24.79 12.98 -1.51
C LEU A 36 23.81 12.20 -0.61
N SER A 37 22.52 12.19 -0.92
CA SER A 37 21.52 11.52 -0.08
C SER A 37 21.60 10.00 -0.23
N ARG A 38 21.59 9.28 0.90
CA ARG A 38 21.49 7.81 0.94
C ARG A 38 20.06 7.27 0.74
N ARG A 39 19.05 8.15 0.60
CA ARG A 39 17.67 7.72 0.37
C ARG A 39 17.54 7.15 -1.05
N VAL A 40 16.78 6.06 -1.18
CA VAL A 40 16.53 5.42 -2.48
C VAL A 40 15.82 6.42 -3.39
N PHE A 41 14.62 6.86 -3.00
CA PHE A 41 13.84 7.81 -3.77
C PHE A 41 14.20 9.26 -3.45
N ILE A 42 14.55 10.00 -4.49
CA ILE A 42 14.98 11.39 -4.48
C ILE A 42 13.98 12.23 -5.27
N ARG A 43 13.74 13.46 -4.82
CA ARG A 43 12.93 14.43 -5.57
C ARG A 43 13.64 14.87 -6.85
N GLU A 44 12.87 15.14 -7.89
CA GLU A 44 13.39 15.50 -9.21
C GLU A 44 13.94 16.93 -9.26
N SER A 45 13.35 17.87 -8.52
CA SER A 45 13.74 19.29 -8.52
C SER A 45 14.63 19.66 -7.33
N ALA A 46 15.59 20.57 -7.49
CA ALA A 46 16.50 20.99 -6.41
C ALA A 46 15.77 21.56 -5.17
N PRO A 47 16.24 21.30 -3.94
CA PRO A 47 17.41 20.47 -3.58
C PRO A 47 17.19 18.97 -3.82
N LEU A 48 18.19 18.27 -4.38
CA LEU A 48 18.12 16.84 -4.75
C LEU A 48 18.25 15.91 -3.52
N VAL A 49 17.24 15.95 -2.65
CA VAL A 49 17.16 15.18 -1.41
C VAL A 49 15.97 14.22 -1.43
N GLY A 50 15.95 13.22 -0.54
CA GLY A 50 14.77 12.37 -0.44
C GLY A 50 13.52 13.13 0.04
N PHE A 51 12.34 12.54 -0.18
CA PHE A 51 11.06 13.15 0.19
C PHE A 51 11.01 13.51 1.68
N GLY A 52 10.59 14.75 1.97
CA GLY A 52 10.50 15.27 3.34
C GLY A 52 9.28 14.77 4.12
N ASN A 53 8.17 14.50 3.44
CA ASN A 53 6.93 14.01 4.05
C ASN A 53 6.10 13.18 3.06
N SER A 54 4.98 12.64 3.54
CA SER A 54 4.05 11.82 2.74
C SER A 54 3.21 12.63 1.75
N VAL A 55 3.11 13.96 1.90
CA VAL A 55 2.28 14.82 1.04
C VAL A 55 2.75 14.75 -0.41
N ALA A 56 4.07 14.80 -0.64
CA ALA A 56 4.63 14.67 -1.98
C ALA A 56 4.24 13.35 -2.66
N ILE A 57 4.22 12.26 -1.90
CA ILE A 57 3.80 10.94 -2.38
C ILE A 57 2.30 10.94 -2.69
N CYS A 58 1.47 11.49 -1.81
CA CYS A 58 0.03 11.61 -2.06
C CYS A 58 -0.28 12.41 -3.32
N SER A 59 0.38 13.55 -3.53
CA SER A 59 0.20 14.36 -4.74
C SER A 59 0.64 13.63 -6.02
N LEU A 60 1.71 12.83 -5.95
CA LEU A 60 2.16 12.01 -7.08
C LEU A 60 1.13 10.92 -7.41
N VAL A 61 0.58 10.25 -6.39
CA VAL A 61 -0.48 9.25 -6.56
C VAL A 61 -1.73 9.89 -7.16
N ASP A 62 -2.17 11.04 -6.66
CA ASP A 62 -3.35 11.73 -7.19
C ASP A 62 -3.16 12.13 -8.67
N ARG A 63 -1.96 12.57 -9.04
CA ARG A 63 -1.63 12.87 -10.44
C ARG A 63 -1.66 11.62 -11.31
N ALA A 64 -1.13 10.50 -10.82
CA ALA A 64 -1.13 9.23 -11.54
C ALA A 64 -2.57 8.71 -11.77
N LEU A 65 -3.43 8.78 -10.75
CA LEU A 65 -4.85 8.40 -10.86
C LEU A 65 -5.59 9.26 -11.89
N LYS A 66 -5.39 10.59 -11.85
CA LYS A 66 -5.97 11.50 -12.85
C LYS A 66 -5.50 11.16 -14.27
N LYS A 67 -4.20 10.89 -14.46
CA LYS A 67 -3.66 10.50 -15.77
C LYS A 67 -4.24 9.18 -16.27
N ALA A 68 -4.46 8.22 -15.36
CA ALA A 68 -5.07 6.94 -15.65
C ALA A 68 -6.60 6.98 -15.78
N ARG A 69 -7.24 8.14 -15.56
CA ARG A 69 -8.71 8.31 -15.52
C ARG A 69 -9.40 7.38 -14.53
N ILE A 70 -8.74 7.13 -13.39
CA ILE A 70 -9.30 6.32 -12.31
C ILE A 70 -9.99 7.23 -11.31
N GLU A 71 -11.30 7.06 -11.16
CA GLU A 71 -12.08 7.69 -10.11
C GLU A 71 -12.06 6.81 -8.85
N SER A 72 -11.71 7.42 -7.71
CA SER A 72 -11.65 6.72 -6.43
C SER A 72 -12.16 7.63 -5.32
N ALA A 73 -13.00 7.07 -4.43
CA ALA A 73 -13.45 7.73 -3.22
C ALA A 73 -12.29 8.03 -2.26
N TYR A 74 -11.21 7.25 -2.31
CA TYR A 74 -10.00 7.45 -1.53
C TYR A 74 -8.91 8.10 -2.38
N ARG A 75 -8.26 9.13 -1.82
CA ARG A 75 -7.15 9.86 -2.46
C ARG A 75 -5.82 9.60 -1.77
N GLY A 76 -4.73 9.84 -2.50
CA GLY A 76 -3.37 9.73 -2.01
C GLY A 76 -2.90 8.29 -1.76
N SER A 77 -1.74 8.18 -1.09
CA SER A 77 -1.00 6.92 -0.96
C SER A 77 -1.70 5.84 -0.12
N HIS A 78 -2.70 6.20 0.68
CA HIS A 78 -3.50 5.23 1.45
C HIS A 78 -4.37 4.34 0.55
N LEU A 79 -4.71 4.81 -0.66
CA LEU A 79 -5.46 4.04 -1.64
C LEU A 79 -4.80 2.69 -1.91
N PHE A 80 -3.49 2.65 -2.16
CA PHE A 80 -2.79 1.39 -2.46
C PHE A 80 -2.90 0.37 -1.34
N ARG A 81 -2.79 0.82 -0.08
CA ARG A 81 -2.98 -0.05 1.08
C ARG A 81 -4.41 -0.57 1.17
N HIS A 82 -5.39 0.26 0.82
CA HIS A 82 -6.78 -0.15 0.85
C HIS A 82 -7.08 -1.16 -0.27
N SER A 83 -6.65 -0.86 -1.50
CA SER A 83 -6.83 -1.73 -2.67
C SER A 83 -6.15 -3.08 -2.50
N LEU A 84 -4.93 -3.13 -1.98
CA LEU A 84 -4.22 -4.38 -1.73
C LEU A 84 -4.99 -5.28 -0.76
N ALA A 85 -5.38 -4.72 0.39
CA ALA A 85 -6.11 -5.45 1.42
C ALA A 85 -7.46 -5.97 0.93
N THR A 86 -8.22 -5.12 0.23
CA THR A 86 -9.50 -5.49 -0.39
C THR A 86 -9.31 -6.59 -1.45
N THR A 87 -8.25 -6.51 -2.23
CA THR A 87 -7.94 -7.53 -3.25
C THR A 87 -7.57 -8.86 -2.60
N MET A 88 -6.72 -8.85 -1.57
CA MET A 88 -6.37 -10.06 -0.82
C MET A 88 -7.61 -10.72 -0.21
N LEU A 89 -8.48 -9.93 0.42
CA LEU A 89 -9.71 -10.44 1.01
C LEU A 89 -10.63 -11.07 -0.04
N LYS A 90 -10.79 -10.43 -1.21
CA LYS A 90 -11.55 -10.99 -2.34
C LYS A 90 -10.97 -12.31 -2.88
N HIS A 91 -9.66 -12.53 -2.71
CA HIS A 91 -8.99 -13.77 -3.08
C HIS A 91 -8.95 -14.78 -1.92
N GLY A 92 -9.70 -14.56 -0.85
CA GLY A 92 -9.85 -15.49 0.27
C GLY A 92 -8.78 -15.39 1.35
N ALA A 93 -7.91 -14.38 1.33
CA ALA A 93 -6.94 -14.17 2.40
C ALA A 93 -7.65 -13.83 3.72
N SER A 94 -7.19 -14.41 4.80
CA SER A 94 -7.73 -14.17 6.14
C SER A 94 -7.33 -12.78 6.67
N LEU A 95 -8.13 -12.23 7.58
CA LEU A 95 -7.82 -10.94 8.23
C LEU A 95 -6.46 -10.94 8.98
N PRO A 96 -6.02 -12.03 9.64
CA PRO A 96 -4.66 -12.12 10.18
C PRO A 96 -3.57 -11.99 9.11
N GLU A 97 -3.66 -12.71 7.99
CA GLU A 97 -2.67 -12.64 6.90
C GLU A 97 -2.58 -11.24 6.28
N ILE A 98 -3.74 -10.59 6.10
CA ILE A 98 -3.81 -9.19 5.66
C ILE A 98 -3.18 -8.27 6.71
N GLY A 99 -3.45 -8.53 7.99
CA GLY A 99 -2.88 -7.80 9.13
C GLY A 99 -1.36 -7.87 9.16
N ASP A 100 -0.79 -9.06 8.94
CA ASP A 100 0.65 -9.30 8.91
C ASP A 100 1.31 -8.58 7.72
N LEU A 101 0.73 -8.70 6.51
CA LEU A 101 1.26 -8.02 5.33
C LEU A 101 1.20 -6.49 5.46
N LEU A 102 0.09 -5.95 5.97
CA LEU A 102 -0.07 -4.51 6.21
C LEU A 102 0.67 -4.04 7.47
N ARG A 103 1.18 -4.96 8.29
CA ARG A 103 1.89 -4.74 9.55
C ARG A 103 1.03 -3.97 10.56
N ARG A 104 -0.25 -4.32 10.67
CA ARG A 104 -1.19 -3.74 11.64
C ARG A 104 -1.14 -4.51 12.96
N ARG A 105 -1.13 -3.78 14.08
CA ARG A 105 -1.08 -4.34 15.44
C ARG A 105 -2.45 -4.77 15.96
N ARG A 106 -3.52 -4.07 15.54
CA ARG A 106 -4.87 -4.29 16.07
C ARG A 106 -5.75 -4.90 15.00
N PRO A 107 -6.32 -6.10 15.23
CA PRO A 107 -7.27 -6.73 14.33
C PRO A 107 -8.42 -5.79 13.95
N ASP A 108 -8.87 -4.95 14.89
CA ASP A 108 -9.95 -3.97 14.70
C ASP A 108 -9.69 -3.02 13.53
N THR A 109 -8.43 -2.67 13.31
CA THR A 109 -8.04 -1.79 12.22
C THR A 109 -8.02 -2.53 10.88
N THR A 110 -7.94 -3.86 10.87
CA THR A 110 -8.07 -4.71 9.68
C THR A 110 -9.54 -5.10 9.46
N ALA A 111 -10.38 -5.10 10.51
CA ALA A 111 -11.82 -5.37 10.43
C ALA A 111 -12.57 -4.38 9.50
N ILE A 112 -12.02 -3.18 9.27
CA ILE A 112 -12.55 -2.23 8.28
C ILE A 112 -12.63 -2.82 6.86
N TYR A 113 -11.85 -3.88 6.58
CA TYR A 113 -11.86 -4.58 5.30
C TYR A 113 -12.95 -5.66 5.25
N ALA A 114 -13.38 -6.24 6.37
CA ALA A 114 -14.40 -7.29 6.39
C ALA A 114 -15.72 -6.87 5.70
N LYS A 115 -16.08 -5.59 5.81
CA LYS A 115 -17.31 -5.04 5.19
C LYS A 115 -17.37 -5.18 3.66
N VAL A 116 -16.24 -5.38 2.97
CA VAL A 116 -16.20 -5.46 1.50
C VAL A 116 -16.24 -6.90 0.99
N ASP A 117 -16.21 -7.89 1.89
CA ASP A 117 -16.31 -9.31 1.55
C ASP A 117 -17.77 -9.78 1.55
N LEU A 118 -18.51 -9.33 0.54
CA LEU A 118 -19.92 -9.67 0.38
C LEU A 118 -20.15 -11.18 0.18
N VAL A 119 -19.16 -11.92 -0.31
CA VAL A 119 -19.28 -13.37 -0.55
C VAL A 119 -19.28 -14.10 0.79
N SER A 120 -18.29 -13.84 1.65
CA SER A 120 -18.28 -14.43 2.99
C SER A 120 -19.44 -13.91 3.85
N LEU A 121 -19.80 -12.63 3.73
CA LEU A 121 -20.95 -12.07 4.47
C LEU A 121 -22.29 -12.72 4.08
N ARG A 122 -22.48 -13.11 2.82
CA ARG A 122 -23.68 -13.85 2.39
C ARG A 122 -23.79 -15.23 3.04
N SER A 123 -22.67 -15.90 3.28
CA SER A 123 -22.67 -17.25 3.89
C SER A 123 -23.17 -17.26 5.34
N ILE A 124 -23.07 -16.12 6.04
CA ILE A 124 -23.51 -15.95 7.42
C ILE A 124 -24.78 -15.10 7.54
N ALA A 125 -25.33 -14.64 6.41
CA ALA A 125 -26.55 -13.85 6.41
C ALA A 125 -27.75 -14.75 6.71
N LEU A 126 -28.57 -14.35 7.68
CA LEU A 126 -29.85 -15.02 7.94
C LEU A 126 -30.82 -14.77 6.77
N PRO A 127 -31.62 -15.77 6.37
CA PRO A 127 -32.67 -15.57 5.37
C PRO A 127 -33.68 -14.52 5.86
N TRP A 128 -34.11 -13.64 4.96
CA TRP A 128 -35.13 -12.63 5.22
C TRP A 128 -36.46 -13.00 4.54
N PRO A 129 -37.63 -12.79 5.16
CA PRO A 129 -37.86 -12.48 6.57
C PRO A 129 -37.64 -13.76 7.41
N GLY A 130 -36.75 -13.68 8.40
CA GLY A 130 -36.33 -14.84 9.19
C GLY A 130 -37.50 -15.54 9.87
N ARG A 131 -37.44 -16.87 9.94
CA ARG A 131 -38.23 -17.64 10.92
C ARG A 131 -37.65 -17.45 12.31
#